data_AF-A0A7S2DQT6-F1
#
_entry.id   AF-A0A7S2DQT6-F1
#
_cell.length_a   1.000
_cell.length_b   1.000
_cell.length_c   1.000
_cell.angle_alpha   90.00
_cell.angle_beta   90.00
_cell.angle_gamma   90.00
#
_symmetry.space_group_name_H-M   'P 1'
#
loop_
_entity.id
_entity.type
_entity.pdbx_description
1 polymer ?
#
loop_
_entity_poly.entity_id
_entity_poly.type
_entity_poly.pdbx_seq_one_letter_code
_entity_poly.pdbx_strand_id
1 'polypeptide(L)'
;MWNSKKEPEDVVSFEYVEYICNEDVGDINLTIKRAGLAYAEESVEWHTINRNIHDNSYLMQDGLIVFAAGQRKAEITITILPNHEWTTESLMYVQLKNPTSCLALGLELTTIVILNQDKFPSGIDPNARKVMRKKEMDGYEETEKDTSGDIDDGEDYYSEIRIVYAFFMHNVVLLTSETKWGILYK
;
A
#
# COMPACT_ATOMS: atom_id res chain seq x y z
N MET A 1 -32.65 -41.64 5.96
CA MET A 1 -31.62 -40.94 5.16
C MET A 1 -31.26 -39.67 5.90
N TRP A 2 -30.09 -39.63 6.55
CA TRP A 2 -29.57 -38.38 7.09
C TRP A 2 -29.10 -37.53 5.92
N ASN A 3 -29.82 -36.44 5.65
CA ASN A 3 -29.38 -35.43 4.70
C ASN A 3 -28.39 -34.52 5.44
N SER A 4 -27.14 -34.97 5.62
CA SER A 4 -26.11 -34.07 6.12
C SER A 4 -25.87 -33.06 5.00
N LYS A 5 -26.31 -31.82 5.21
CA LYS A 5 -25.75 -30.68 4.48
C LYS A 5 -24.24 -30.84 4.58
N LYS A 6 -23.59 -31.19 3.48
CA LYS A 6 -22.14 -31.38 3.46
C LYS A 6 -21.57 -29.99 3.72
N GLU A 7 -20.95 -29.80 4.87
CA GLU A 7 -20.29 -28.54 5.19
C GLU A 7 -19.28 -28.24 4.08
N PRO A 8 -19.10 -26.97 3.70
CA PRO A 8 -18.05 -26.58 2.77
C PRO A 8 -16.70 -27.19 3.18
N GLU A 9 -16.15 -28.08 2.37
CA GLU A 9 -14.86 -28.73 2.64
C GLU A 9 -13.67 -27.79 2.35
N ASP A 10 -13.93 -26.75 1.56
CA ASP A 10 -12.94 -25.80 1.12
C ASP A 10 -13.17 -24.41 1.72
N VAL A 11 -12.08 -23.67 1.83
CA VAL A 11 -12.05 -22.27 2.28
C VAL A 11 -11.28 -21.47 1.24
N VAL A 12 -11.82 -20.32 0.87
CA VAL A 12 -11.14 -19.38 -0.04
C VAL A 12 -10.84 -18.09 0.71
N SER A 13 -9.60 -17.61 0.57
CA SER A 13 -9.11 -16.40 1.22
C SER A 13 -8.07 -15.68 0.38
N PHE A 14 -7.83 -14.40 0.66
CA PHE A 14 -6.60 -13.77 0.20
C PHE A 14 -5.37 -14.42 0.85
N GLU A 15 -4.25 -14.42 0.14
CA GLU A 15 -2.97 -14.88 0.67
C GLU A 15 -2.43 -13.93 1.76
N TYR A 16 -2.69 -12.63 1.59
CA TYR A 16 -2.31 -11.58 2.53
C TYR A 16 -3.50 -10.70 2.89
N VAL A 17 -3.48 -10.19 4.13
CA VAL A 17 -4.52 -9.28 4.64
C VAL A 17 -4.27 -7.83 4.23
N GLU A 18 -3.04 -7.51 3.83
CA GLU A 18 -2.60 -6.19 3.42
C GLU A 18 -1.55 -6.26 2.31
N TYR A 19 -1.67 -5.32 1.38
CA TYR A 19 -0.73 -5.03 0.32
C TYR A 19 -0.40 -3.54 0.34
N ILE A 20 0.88 -3.21 0.27
CA ILE A 20 1.36 -1.83 0.29
C ILE A 20 2.07 -1.56 -1.04
N CYS A 21 1.76 -0.46 -1.72
CA CYS A 21 2.38 -0.08 -2.98
C CYS A 21 2.60 1.43 -3.08
N ASN A 22 3.46 1.84 -4.00
CA ASN A 22 3.56 3.24 -4.43
C ASN A 22 2.42 3.58 -5.41
N GLU A 23 2.08 4.86 -5.51
CA GLU A 23 1.05 5.34 -6.46
C GLU A 23 1.43 5.17 -7.94
N ASP A 24 2.72 4.97 -8.26
CA ASP A 24 3.23 4.79 -9.62
C ASP A 24 3.49 3.32 -10.01
N VAL A 25 3.09 2.36 -9.17
CA VAL A 25 3.36 0.92 -9.36
C VAL A 25 2.75 0.34 -10.65
N GLY A 26 1.67 0.94 -11.16
CA GLY A 26 0.89 0.39 -12.26
C GLY A 26 0.00 -0.76 -11.80
N ASP A 27 0.50 -1.99 -11.77
CA ASP A 27 -0.32 -3.18 -11.45
C ASP A 27 0.16 -3.89 -10.18
N ILE A 28 -0.78 -4.33 -9.35
CA ILE A 28 -0.53 -5.23 -8.22
C ILE A 28 -1.29 -6.55 -8.41
N ASN A 29 -0.63 -7.67 -8.13
CA ASN A 29 -1.25 -9.00 -8.23
C ASN A 29 -1.67 -9.48 -6.84
N LEU A 30 -2.94 -9.79 -6.65
CA LEU A 30 -3.43 -10.37 -5.41
C LEU A 30 -3.60 -11.87 -5.59
N THR A 31 -2.96 -12.65 -4.71
CA THR A 31 -3.14 -14.10 -4.72
C THR A 31 -4.29 -14.49 -3.82
N ILE A 32 -5.18 -15.33 -4.34
CA ILE A 32 -6.27 -15.96 -3.63
C ILE A 32 -5.93 -17.44 -3.45
N LYS A 33 -6.01 -17.94 -2.21
CA LYS A 33 -5.78 -19.34 -1.84
C LYS A 33 -7.09 -20.08 -1.66
N ARG A 34 -7.12 -21.33 -2.14
CA ARG A 34 -8.15 -22.33 -1.85
C ARG A 34 -7.54 -23.44 -0.99
N ALA A 35 -7.94 -23.48 0.28
CA ALA A 35 -7.61 -24.53 1.23
C ALA A 35 -8.71 -25.60 1.25
N GLY A 36 -8.38 -26.80 1.76
CA GLY A 36 -9.29 -27.95 1.78
C GLY A 36 -8.93 -29.03 0.77
N LEU A 37 -9.92 -29.81 0.36
CA LEU A 37 -9.73 -30.96 -0.52
C LEU A 37 -9.61 -30.57 -1.99
N ALA A 38 -10.26 -29.47 -2.40
CA ALA A 38 -10.28 -28.99 -3.79
C ALA A 38 -10.75 -30.06 -4.80
N TYR A 39 -11.72 -30.91 -4.41
CA TYR A 39 -12.16 -32.01 -5.27
C TYR A 39 -12.98 -31.57 -6.48
N ALA A 40 -13.77 -30.50 -6.33
CA ALA A 40 -14.66 -29.99 -7.37
C ALA A 40 -14.18 -28.62 -7.88
N GLU A 41 -14.80 -28.11 -8.94
CA GLU A 41 -14.64 -26.72 -9.33
C GLU A 41 -15.31 -25.80 -8.29
N GLU A 42 -14.68 -24.67 -7.98
CA GLU A 42 -15.27 -23.60 -7.15
C GLU A 42 -15.19 -22.26 -7.87
N SER A 43 -16.20 -21.41 -7.70
CA SER A 43 -16.10 -20.01 -8.11
C SER A 43 -16.38 -19.05 -6.96
N VAL A 44 -15.75 -17.88 -7.02
CA VAL A 44 -15.93 -16.80 -6.06
C VAL A 44 -15.91 -15.47 -6.81
N GLU A 45 -16.85 -14.59 -6.51
CA GLU A 45 -16.88 -13.23 -7.04
C GLU A 45 -15.94 -12.34 -6.22
N TRP A 46 -15.43 -11.28 -6.82
CA TRP A 46 -14.63 -10.27 -6.12
C TRP A 46 -14.96 -8.87 -6.63
N HIS A 47 -14.71 -7.87 -5.81
CA HIS A 47 -14.85 -6.46 -6.18
C HIS A 47 -14.00 -5.56 -5.28
N THR A 48 -13.65 -4.41 -5.82
CA THR A 48 -12.97 -3.32 -5.11
C THR A 48 -13.98 -2.45 -4.36
N ILE A 49 -13.56 -1.91 -3.21
CA ILE A 49 -14.37 -1.02 -2.37
C ILE A 49 -13.56 0.21 -2.01
N ASN A 50 -14.16 1.38 -2.26
CA ASN A 50 -13.58 2.67 -1.91
C ASN A 50 -13.55 2.92 -0.40
N ARG A 51 -12.46 3.52 0.07
CA ARG A 51 -12.35 4.09 1.42
C ARG A 51 -12.00 5.56 1.37
N ASN A 52 -10.72 5.93 1.38
CA ASN A 52 -10.26 7.31 1.27
C ASN A 52 -9.40 7.56 0.01
N ILE A 53 -9.32 6.58 -0.90
CA ILE A 53 -8.72 6.78 -2.21
C ILE A 53 -9.56 7.77 -3.03
N HIS A 54 -8.88 8.65 -3.76
CA HIS A 54 -9.53 9.61 -4.65
C HIS A 54 -10.04 8.93 -5.92
N ASP A 55 -11.20 9.36 -6.44
CA ASP A 55 -11.89 8.73 -7.58
C ASP A 55 -11.07 8.67 -8.89
N ASN A 56 -9.97 9.44 -8.99
CA ASN A 56 -9.06 9.43 -10.15
C ASN A 56 -7.80 8.55 -9.97
N SER A 57 -7.58 7.98 -8.78
CA SER A 57 -6.37 7.21 -8.44
C SER A 57 -6.50 5.71 -8.69
N TYR A 58 -7.70 5.22 -9.04
CA TYR A 58 -7.92 3.82 -9.44
C TYR A 58 -9.24 3.67 -10.20
N LEU A 59 -9.40 2.52 -10.87
CA LEU A 59 -10.69 2.11 -11.45
C LEU A 59 -11.35 1.07 -10.57
N MET A 60 -12.64 1.25 -10.28
CA MET A 60 -13.47 0.20 -9.70
C MET A 60 -13.42 -1.04 -10.60
N GLN A 61 -12.93 -2.12 -10.02
CA GLN A 61 -12.80 -3.42 -10.66
C GLN A 61 -13.60 -4.48 -9.88
N ASP A 62 -14.13 -5.44 -10.62
CA ASP A 62 -14.82 -6.62 -10.13
C ASP A 62 -14.61 -7.79 -11.09
N GLY A 63 -14.93 -9.00 -10.65
CA GLY A 63 -14.83 -10.16 -11.51
C GLY A 63 -15.20 -11.47 -10.83
N LEU A 64 -15.00 -12.56 -11.58
CA LEU A 64 -15.25 -13.94 -11.16
C LEU A 64 -13.95 -14.74 -11.22
N ILE A 65 -13.56 -15.35 -10.11
CA ILE A 65 -12.48 -16.33 -10.06
C ILE A 65 -13.10 -17.72 -10.16
N VAL A 66 -12.54 -18.57 -11.02
CA VAL A 66 -12.91 -19.98 -11.12
C VAL A 66 -11.68 -20.83 -10.82
N PHE A 67 -11.76 -21.63 -9.75
CA PHE A 67 -10.79 -22.65 -9.39
C PHE A 67 -11.20 -23.97 -10.01
N ALA A 68 -10.43 -24.48 -10.97
CA ALA A 68 -10.61 -25.84 -11.45
C ALA A 68 -10.43 -26.87 -10.32
N ALA A 69 -10.95 -28.09 -10.51
CA ALA A 69 -10.69 -29.19 -9.58
C ALA A 69 -9.18 -29.38 -9.36
N GLY A 70 -8.76 -29.42 -8.10
CA GLY A 70 -7.36 -29.51 -7.66
C GLY A 70 -6.59 -28.17 -7.66
N GLN A 71 -7.13 -27.09 -8.21
CA GLN A 71 -6.48 -25.78 -8.22
C GLN A 71 -6.54 -25.14 -6.83
N ARG A 72 -5.39 -24.68 -6.33
CA ARG A 72 -5.26 -24.13 -4.97
C ARG A 72 -4.93 -22.65 -4.90
N LYS A 73 -4.61 -22.03 -6.04
CA LYS A 73 -4.27 -20.62 -6.15
C LYS A 73 -4.87 -20.03 -7.42
N ALA A 74 -5.30 -18.78 -7.31
CA ALA A 74 -5.67 -17.92 -8.42
C ALA A 74 -5.09 -16.53 -8.15
N GLU A 75 -4.91 -15.76 -9.21
CA GLU A 75 -4.42 -14.38 -9.13
C GLU A 75 -5.45 -13.46 -9.77
N ILE A 76 -5.60 -12.27 -9.18
CA ILE A 76 -6.29 -11.14 -9.79
C ILE A 76 -5.33 -9.96 -9.85
N THR A 77 -5.48 -9.12 -10.86
CA THR A 77 -4.66 -7.91 -11.02
C THR A 77 -5.53 -6.70 -10.69
N ILE A 78 -4.99 -5.80 -9.88
CA ILE A 78 -5.59 -4.49 -9.59
C ILE A 78 -4.68 -3.43 -10.20
N THR A 79 -5.21 -2.65 -11.14
CA THR A 79 -4.50 -1.50 -11.71
C THR A 79 -4.66 -0.26 -10.81
N ILE A 80 -3.53 0.33 -10.45
CA ILE A 80 -3.34 1.58 -9.71
C ILE A 80 -2.98 2.67 -10.72
N LEU A 81 -3.64 3.83 -10.64
CA LEU A 81 -3.38 4.95 -11.53
C LEU A 81 -2.54 6.01 -10.80
N PRO A 82 -1.45 6.51 -11.43
CA PRO A 82 -0.65 7.55 -10.82
C PRO A 82 -1.44 8.85 -10.68
N ASN A 83 -1.34 9.47 -9.52
CA ASN A 83 -1.73 10.85 -9.28
C ASN A 83 -0.46 11.70 -9.09
N HIS A 84 -0.54 12.99 -9.39
CA HIS A 84 0.57 13.96 -9.22
C HIS A 84 0.21 15.11 -8.26
N GLU A 85 -0.91 14.96 -7.57
CA GLU A 85 -1.36 15.88 -6.54
C GLU A 85 -1.10 15.24 -5.19
N TRP A 86 -0.37 15.95 -4.32
CA TRP A 86 -0.11 15.47 -2.96
C TRP A 86 -1.41 15.17 -2.22
N THR A 87 -1.50 13.95 -1.69
CA THR A 87 -2.57 13.51 -0.78
C THR A 87 -1.99 12.81 0.45
N THR A 88 -2.83 12.53 1.44
CA THR A 88 -2.53 11.48 2.42
C THR A 88 -2.47 10.12 1.73
N GLU A 89 -1.92 9.12 2.41
CA GLU A 89 -1.96 7.74 1.95
C GLU A 89 -3.40 7.29 1.67
N SER A 90 -3.58 6.57 0.56
CA SER A 90 -4.88 6.12 0.09
C SER A 90 -5.12 4.66 0.45
N LEU A 91 -6.35 4.33 0.86
CA LEU A 91 -6.79 2.99 1.22
C LEU A 91 -7.95 2.57 0.31
N MET A 92 -7.90 1.32 -0.10
CA MET A 92 -9.03 0.62 -0.72
C MET A 92 -9.09 -0.82 -0.20
N TYR A 93 -10.24 -1.46 -0.35
CA TYR A 93 -10.38 -2.88 -0.05
C TYR A 93 -10.66 -3.69 -1.30
N VAL A 94 -10.30 -4.96 -1.27
CA VAL A 94 -10.81 -5.96 -2.20
C VAL A 94 -11.52 -7.02 -1.38
N GLN A 95 -12.75 -7.35 -1.78
CA GLN A 95 -13.60 -8.28 -1.06
C GLN A 95 -14.08 -9.42 -1.96
N LEU A 96 -13.92 -10.65 -1.48
CA LEU A 96 -14.51 -11.86 -2.04
C LEU A 96 -15.97 -12.01 -1.60
N LYS A 97 -16.84 -12.46 -2.51
CA LYS A 97 -18.28 -12.65 -2.28
C LYS A 97 -18.79 -13.91 -2.98
N ASN A 98 -19.93 -14.37 -2.50
CA ASN A 98 -20.74 -15.43 -3.13
C ASN A 98 -19.94 -16.67 -3.56
N PRO A 99 -19.13 -17.30 -2.67
CA PRO A 99 -18.51 -18.57 -3.00
C PRO A 99 -19.56 -19.65 -3.28
N THR A 100 -19.36 -20.47 -4.31
CA THR A 100 -20.34 -21.50 -4.73
C THR A 100 -20.54 -22.61 -3.71
N SER A 101 -19.45 -23.16 -3.17
CA SER A 101 -19.53 -24.24 -2.18
C SER A 101 -18.46 -24.21 -1.09
N CYS A 102 -17.70 -23.10 -0.98
CA CYS A 102 -16.67 -22.90 0.04
C CYS A 102 -17.08 -21.87 1.11
N LEU A 103 -16.39 -21.88 2.26
CA LEU A 103 -16.54 -20.86 3.31
C LEU A 103 -15.58 -19.68 3.08
N ALA A 104 -16.06 -18.49 3.41
CA ALA A 104 -15.28 -17.28 3.60
C ALA A 104 -15.27 -16.97 5.12
N LEU A 105 -14.21 -17.36 5.83
CA LEU A 105 -14.14 -17.35 7.30
C LEU A 105 -13.70 -15.99 7.88
N GLY A 106 -14.22 -14.88 7.35
CA GLY A 106 -13.73 -13.54 7.71
C GLY A 106 -12.37 -13.20 7.08
N LEU A 107 -11.92 -14.01 6.11
CA LEU A 107 -10.67 -13.84 5.36
C LEU A 107 -10.93 -13.44 3.89
N GLU A 108 -12.15 -12.99 3.61
CA GLU A 108 -12.61 -12.50 2.32
C GLU A 108 -12.22 -11.05 2.02
N LEU A 109 -11.57 -10.35 2.95
CA LEU A 109 -11.20 -8.95 2.79
C LEU A 109 -9.68 -8.81 2.82
N THR A 110 -9.13 -8.05 1.88
CA THR A 110 -7.74 -7.57 1.93
C THR A 110 -7.71 -6.06 1.73
N THR A 111 -6.70 -5.41 2.32
CA THR A 111 -6.48 -3.97 2.23
C THR A 111 -5.36 -3.67 1.26
N ILE A 112 -5.54 -2.66 0.43
CA ILE A 112 -4.46 -2.07 -0.37
C ILE A 112 -4.19 -0.67 0.20
N VAL A 113 -2.94 -0.43 0.57
CA VAL A 113 -2.41 0.86 1.01
C VAL A 113 -1.55 1.42 -0.11
N ILE A 114 -1.90 2.59 -0.61
CA ILE A 114 -1.17 3.30 -1.66
C ILE A 114 -0.43 4.47 -1.00
N LEU A 115 0.90 4.43 -1.12
CA LEU A 115 1.80 5.42 -0.58
C LEU A 115 1.94 6.59 -1.56
N ASN A 116 1.60 7.79 -1.09
CA ASN A 116 1.80 9.04 -1.80
C ASN A 116 3.31 9.34 -1.92
N GLN A 117 3.78 9.60 -3.13
CA GLN A 117 5.15 10.00 -3.45
C GLN A 117 5.26 11.47 -3.89
N ASP A 118 4.13 12.16 -4.06
CA ASP A 118 4.10 13.57 -4.40
C ASP A 118 4.65 14.48 -3.30
N LYS A 119 5.07 15.67 -3.72
CA LYS A 119 5.68 16.68 -2.83
C LYS A 119 4.62 17.35 -1.96
N PHE A 120 4.82 17.29 -0.65
CA PHE A 120 3.99 18.02 0.32
C PHE A 120 3.87 19.52 -0.05
N PRO A 121 2.65 20.09 -0.09
CA PRO A 121 2.44 21.49 -0.39
C PRO A 121 2.87 22.34 0.81
N SER A 122 4.16 22.65 0.90
CA SER A 122 4.73 23.41 2.01
C SER A 122 4.47 24.91 1.90
N GLY A 123 4.04 25.41 0.74
CA GLY A 123 3.98 26.84 0.44
C GLY A 123 5.34 27.55 0.46
N ILE A 124 6.42 26.82 0.74
CA ILE A 124 7.79 27.31 0.79
C ILE A 124 8.42 26.95 -0.55
N ASP A 125 8.65 27.95 -1.40
CA ASP A 125 9.53 27.78 -2.56
C ASP A 125 10.92 27.33 -2.04
N PRO A 126 11.43 26.15 -2.43
CA PRO A 126 12.76 25.69 -2.03
C PRO A 126 13.86 26.71 -2.37
N ASN A 127 13.62 27.55 -3.38
CA ASN A 127 14.53 28.63 -3.78
C ASN A 127 14.35 29.90 -2.95
N ALA A 128 13.22 30.13 -2.27
CA ALA A 128 13.03 31.29 -1.40
C ALA A 128 14.04 31.30 -0.23
N ARG A 129 14.40 30.13 0.31
CA ARG A 129 15.48 30.01 1.31
C ARG A 129 16.87 30.36 0.75
N LYS A 130 17.12 30.16 -0.54
CA LYS A 130 18.37 30.61 -1.20
C LYS A 130 18.37 32.13 -1.41
N VAL A 131 17.22 32.72 -1.72
CA VAL A 131 17.08 34.17 -1.91
C VAL A 131 17.24 34.94 -0.60
N MET A 132 16.70 34.43 0.52
CA MET A 132 16.88 35.03 1.85
C MET A 132 18.36 35.03 2.26
N ARG A 133 19.05 33.88 2.13
CA ARG A 133 20.50 33.81 2.43
C ARG A 133 21.34 34.73 1.54
N LYS A 134 20.96 34.90 0.27
CA LYS A 134 21.68 35.83 -0.61
C LYS A 134 21.44 37.30 -0.24
N LYS A 135 20.21 37.67 0.12
CA LYS A 135 19.89 39.03 0.60
C LYS A 135 20.54 39.37 1.94
N GLU A 136 20.71 38.39 2.83
CA GLU A 136 21.44 38.55 4.09
C GLU A 136 22.96 38.69 3.86
N MET A 137 23.52 37.99 2.87
CA MET A 137 24.94 38.10 2.48
C MET A 137 25.27 39.38 1.69
N ASP A 138 24.33 39.91 0.91
CA ASP A 138 24.53 41.14 0.12
C ASP A 138 24.44 42.43 0.99
N GLY A 139 24.13 42.31 2.30
CA GLY A 139 23.91 43.42 3.23
C GLY A 139 24.87 43.53 4.41
N TYR A 140 25.91 42.69 4.48
CA TYR A 140 26.90 42.72 5.56
C TYR A 140 28.29 43.05 5.00
N GLU A 141 28.81 44.24 5.30
CA GLU A 141 30.25 44.48 5.21
C GLU A 141 30.94 43.61 6.28
N GLU A 142 31.86 42.77 5.84
CA GLU A 142 32.67 41.86 6.66
C GLU A 142 33.48 42.68 7.68
N THR A 143 33.13 42.59 8.97
CA THR A 143 34.10 42.81 10.05
C THR A 143 34.40 41.47 10.68
N GLU A 144 35.56 40.91 10.33
CA GLU A 144 36.10 39.68 10.90
C GLU A 144 36.06 39.71 12.42
N LYS A 145 35.37 38.73 13.02
CA LYS A 145 35.69 38.30 14.37
C LYS A 145 35.44 36.80 14.51
N ASP A 146 36.53 36.06 14.47
CA ASP A 146 36.63 34.69 14.94
C ASP A 146 35.96 34.54 16.31
N THR A 147 34.96 33.66 16.38
CA THR A 147 34.65 32.89 17.59
C THR A 147 34.05 31.57 17.16
N SER A 148 34.85 30.52 17.33
CA SER A 148 34.44 29.12 17.38
C SER A 148 33.17 28.96 18.21
N GLY A 149 32.13 28.39 17.61
CA GLY A 149 30.87 28.10 18.27
C GLY A 149 30.02 27.20 17.38
N ASP A 150 30.29 25.91 17.45
CA ASP A 150 29.42 24.86 16.92
C ASP A 150 28.01 25.04 17.50
N ILE A 151 27.05 25.36 16.65
CA ILE A 151 25.63 25.28 16.98
C ILE A 151 24.95 24.54 15.81
N ASP A 152 24.84 23.24 16.07
CA ASP A 152 24.07 22.23 15.36
C ASP A 152 22.67 22.16 16.00
N ASP A 153 21.65 22.58 15.26
CA ASP A 153 20.24 22.47 15.67
C ASP A 153 19.34 22.63 14.45
N GLY A 154 19.61 21.78 13.44
CA GLY A 154 18.72 21.52 12.31
C GLY A 154 17.91 20.23 12.44
N GLU A 155 17.91 19.55 13.59
CA GLU A 155 17.39 18.17 13.70
C GLU A 155 15.94 18.03 14.20
N ASP A 156 15.25 19.09 14.62
CA ASP A 156 13.98 18.92 15.35
C ASP A 156 12.69 18.83 14.51
N TYR A 157 12.75 18.97 13.18
CA TYR A 157 11.54 18.88 12.33
C TYR A 157 11.32 17.53 11.64
N TYR A 158 12.13 16.52 11.98
CA TYR A 158 12.03 15.16 11.42
C TYR A 158 11.81 14.06 12.47
N SER A 159 11.60 14.39 13.75
CA SER A 159 11.57 13.40 14.83
C SER A 159 10.23 12.66 14.97
N GLU A 160 9.10 13.24 14.56
CA GLU A 160 7.79 12.58 14.69
C GLU A 160 7.40 11.67 13.50
N ILE A 161 8.17 11.69 12.41
CA ILE A 161 7.97 10.80 11.24
C ILE A 161 8.87 9.55 11.31
N ARG A 162 9.76 9.45 12.31
CA ARG A 162 10.80 8.41 12.34
C ARG A 162 10.33 7.01 12.70
N ILE A 163 9.17 6.77 13.31
CA ILE A 163 8.78 5.38 13.63
C ILE A 163 8.37 4.60 12.38
N VAL A 164 7.66 5.25 11.44
CA VAL A 164 7.26 4.63 10.17
C VAL A 164 8.40 4.68 9.16
N TYR A 165 9.13 5.79 9.06
CA TYR A 165 10.28 5.91 8.15
C TYR A 165 11.49 5.06 8.57
N ALA A 166 11.77 4.86 9.86
CA ALA A 166 12.87 3.99 10.30
C ALA A 166 12.56 2.51 10.04
N PHE A 167 11.28 2.10 10.08
CA PHE A 167 10.87 0.76 9.65
C PHE A 167 11.11 0.56 8.14
N PHE A 168 10.91 1.62 7.36
CA PHE A 168 11.11 1.67 5.90
C PHE A 168 12.60 1.69 5.50
N MET A 169 13.43 2.48 6.19
CA MET A 169 14.84 2.70 5.83
C MET A 169 15.80 1.63 6.35
N HIS A 170 15.42 0.81 7.33
CA HIS A 170 16.24 -0.34 7.77
C HIS A 170 16.10 -1.59 6.88
N ASN A 171 15.20 -1.60 5.88
CA ASN A 171 15.01 -2.72 4.94
C ASN A 171 15.38 -2.37 3.48
N VAL A 172 16.12 -1.28 3.25
CA VAL A 172 16.69 -1.00 1.93
C VAL A 172 17.91 -1.89 1.71
N VAL A 173 17.67 -3.17 1.41
CA VAL A 173 18.51 -4.09 0.63
C VAL A 173 17.70 -5.42 0.50
N LEU A 174 17.39 -5.81 -0.76
CA LEU A 174 16.88 -7.11 -1.26
C LEU A 174 15.36 -7.31 -1.43
N LEU A 175 14.94 -7.40 -2.70
CA LEU A 175 13.75 -8.08 -3.26
C LEU A 175 12.38 -7.71 -2.65
N THR A 176 11.29 -8.19 -3.26
CA THR A 176 9.93 -8.16 -2.69
C THR A 176 9.99 -8.79 -1.29
N SER A 177 10.07 -7.97 -0.25
CA SER A 177 10.18 -8.46 1.11
C SER A 177 8.78 -8.81 1.61
N GLU A 178 8.48 -10.10 1.73
CA GLU A 178 7.32 -10.58 2.47
C GLU A 178 7.49 -10.17 3.94
N THR A 179 6.61 -9.30 4.45
CA THR A 179 6.51 -9.08 5.89
C THR A 179 5.59 -10.15 6.47
N LYS A 180 5.69 -10.41 7.78
CA LYS A 180 4.87 -11.41 8.48
C LYS A 180 3.35 -11.22 8.28
N TRP A 181 2.90 -10.06 7.78
CA TRP A 181 1.49 -9.70 7.65
C TRP A 181 1.09 -9.12 6.28
N GLY A 182 2.01 -8.95 5.33
CA GLY A 182 1.68 -8.33 4.04
C GLY A 182 2.82 -8.32 3.02
N ILE A 183 2.48 -7.98 1.77
CA ILE A 183 3.41 -7.79 0.66
C ILE A 183 3.64 -6.31 0.40
N LEU A 184 4.91 -5.94 0.16
CA LEU A 184 5.31 -4.63 -0.36
C LEU A 184 5.60 -4.73 -1.86
N TYR A 185 4.83 -4.01 -2.66
CA TYR A 185 5.11 -3.71 -4.05
C TYR A 185 5.94 -2.44 -4.14
N LYS A 186 6.96 -2.43 -5.01
CA LYS A 186 7.81 -1.27 -5.27
C LYS A 186 7.47 -0.67 -6.62
#